data_AF-A0A943TIQ7-F1
#
_entry.id   AF-A0A943TIQ7-F1
#
_cell.length_a   1.000
_cell.length_b   1.000
_cell.length_c   1.000
_cell.angle_alpha   90.00
_cell.angle_beta   90.00
_cell.angle_gamma   90.00
#
_symmetry.space_group_name_H-M   'P 1'
#
loop_
_entity.id
_entity.type
_entity.pdbx_description
1 polymer ?
#
loop_
_entity_poly.entity_id
_entity_poly.type
_entity_poly.pdbx_seq_one_letter_code
_entity_poly.pdbx_strand_id
1 'polypeptide(L)'
;MKRGEIYYIESTYRETGSEQRGGRPAVIVSNDKNNENSEVVEVVYMTTKPKNDLPTHVFIRSALSPSTVLCEQVNSVSVKRIGTLIGKLTKSELAAVDSALAISLGIDFMDPKPAAKEAEHLLEEISKQPLRIVQQDPDVEKIKLETERDLCRNLYNELLSKTMKGASA
;
A
#
# COMPACT_ATOMS: atom_id res chain seq x y z
N MET A 1 8.98 17.27 8.88
CA MET A 1 9.43 16.10 8.13
C MET A 1 9.44 16.49 6.67
N LYS A 2 10.60 16.43 6.03
CA LYS A 2 10.82 16.91 4.65
C LYS A 2 11.42 15.80 3.80
N ARG A 3 11.14 15.86 2.50
CA ARG A 3 11.66 14.91 1.52
C ARG A 3 13.19 14.90 1.51
N GLY A 4 13.78 13.71 1.49
CA GLY A 4 15.22 13.48 1.56
C GLY A 4 15.83 13.52 2.95
N GLU A 5 15.05 13.80 4.01
CA GLU A 5 15.52 13.62 5.39
C GLU A 5 15.59 12.14 5.75
N ILE A 6 16.55 11.78 6.59
CA ILE A 6 16.80 10.41 7.05
C ILE A 6 16.41 10.32 8.51
N TYR A 7 15.50 9.41 8.85
CA TYR A 7 15.03 9.20 10.21
C TYR A 7 15.24 7.75 10.65
N TYR A 8 15.45 7.53 11.95
CA TYR A 8 15.32 6.20 12.52
C TYR A 8 13.84 5.85 12.65
N ILE A 9 13.43 4.67 12.14
CA ILE A 9 12.05 4.21 12.20
C ILE A 9 11.93 3.11 13.24
N GLU A 10 11.02 3.25 14.19
CA GLU A 10 10.81 2.25 15.24
C GLU A 10 10.17 0.96 14.71
N SER A 11 10.55 -0.18 15.30
CA SER A 11 10.02 -1.51 14.98
C SER A 11 8.88 -1.86 15.93
N THR A 12 7.64 -1.53 15.57
CA THR A 12 6.47 -1.75 16.44
C THR A 12 5.50 -2.83 15.93
N TYR A 13 5.72 -3.41 14.74
CA TYR A 13 4.88 -4.47 14.16
C TYR A 13 5.74 -5.60 13.60
N ARG A 14 5.11 -6.73 13.25
CA ARG A 14 5.78 -7.88 12.62
C ARG A 14 5.62 -7.82 11.11
N GLU A 15 6.73 -7.91 10.40
CA GLU A 15 6.80 -8.01 8.95
C GLU A 15 6.75 -9.47 8.48
N THR A 16 6.23 -9.70 7.28
CA THR A 16 6.08 -11.04 6.69
C THR A 16 7.10 -11.26 5.58
N GLY A 17 7.72 -12.44 5.53
CA GLY A 17 8.64 -12.81 4.45
C GLY A 17 9.88 -11.91 4.37
N SER A 18 10.10 -11.30 3.19
CA SER A 18 11.27 -10.46 2.88
C SER A 18 11.01 -8.95 2.97
N GLU A 19 9.83 -8.56 3.46
CA GLU A 19 9.51 -7.17 3.78
C GLU A 19 10.59 -6.56 4.69
N GLN A 20 10.93 -5.30 4.43
CA GLN A 20 11.92 -4.62 5.26
C GLN A 20 11.36 -4.31 6.64
N ARG A 21 12.09 -4.81 7.64
CA ARG A 21 11.74 -4.56 9.03
C ARG A 21 12.05 -3.15 9.46
N GLY A 22 11.19 -2.60 10.32
CA GLY A 22 11.51 -1.40 11.09
C GLY A 22 12.76 -1.58 11.97
N GLY A 23 13.03 -0.60 12.83
CA GLY A 23 14.21 -0.60 13.68
C GLY A 23 15.49 -0.28 12.90
N ARG A 24 15.39 0.60 11.91
CA ARG A 24 16.50 1.02 11.07
C ARG A 24 16.27 2.41 10.46
N PRO A 25 17.33 3.05 9.95
CA PRO A 25 17.21 4.29 9.19
C PRO A 25 16.39 4.13 7.90
N ALA A 26 15.62 5.17 7.57
CA ALA A 26 14.90 5.28 6.32
C ALA A 26 14.89 6.73 5.81
N VAL A 27 14.83 6.89 4.49
CA VAL A 27 14.72 8.19 3.81
C VAL A 27 13.25 8.52 3.61
N ILE A 28 12.83 9.75 3.92
CA ILE A 28 11.51 10.28 3.57
C ILE A 28 11.45 10.54 2.07
N VAL A 29 10.56 9.87 1.35
CA VAL A 29 10.41 9.99 -0.12
C VAL A 29 9.10 10.63 -0.56
N SER A 30 8.14 10.70 0.36
CA SER A 30 6.89 11.44 0.23
C SER A 30 7.10 12.93 0.02
N ASN A 31 6.19 13.56 -0.72
CA ASN A 31 6.26 15.00 -0.96
C ASN A 31 5.99 15.83 0.31
N ASP A 32 6.56 17.03 0.39
CA ASP A 32 6.48 17.87 1.59
C ASP A 32 5.06 18.27 1.97
N LYS A 33 4.16 18.42 0.98
CA LYS A 33 2.77 18.76 1.27
C LYS A 33 2.06 17.61 1.97
N ASN A 34 2.26 16.38 1.53
CA ASN A 34 1.73 15.20 2.23
C ASN A 34 2.32 15.10 3.64
N ASN A 35 3.62 15.32 3.78
CA ASN A 35 4.32 15.25 5.08
C ASN A 35 3.81 16.25 6.12
N GLU A 36 3.28 17.39 5.67
CA GLU A 36 2.72 18.42 6.54
C GLU A 36 1.29 18.13 6.99
N ASN A 37 0.53 17.33 6.23
CA ASN A 37 -0.92 17.19 6.40
C ASN A 37 -1.37 15.75 6.75
N SER A 38 -0.51 14.75 6.58
CA SER A 38 -0.83 13.34 6.80
C SER A 38 -0.22 12.79 8.08
N GLU A 39 -0.92 11.89 8.76
CA GLU A 39 -0.36 11.10 9.88
C GLU A 39 0.50 9.91 9.40
N VAL A 40 0.65 9.76 8.09
CA VAL A 40 1.42 8.71 7.41
C VAL A 40 2.35 9.35 6.38
N VAL A 41 3.58 8.85 6.32
CA VAL A 41 4.60 9.28 5.35
C VAL A 41 5.16 8.08 4.58
N GLU A 42 5.60 8.30 3.35
CA GLU A 42 6.29 7.28 2.56
C GLU A 42 7.80 7.33 2.83
N VAL A 43 8.37 6.18 3.20
CA VAL A 43 9.79 6.00 3.47
C VAL A 43 10.40 4.91 2.62
N VAL A 44 11.71 4.96 2.45
CA VAL A 44 12.51 3.85 1.92
C VAL A 44 13.59 3.48 2.92
N TYR A 45 13.60 2.21 3.33
CA TYR A 45 14.57 1.71 4.30
C TYR A 45 15.98 1.59 3.72
N MET A 46 16.94 1.64 4.63
CA MET A 46 18.36 1.56 4.30
C MET A 46 19.01 0.31 4.88
N THR A 47 20.14 -0.09 4.29
CA THR A 47 20.97 -1.17 4.81
C THR A 47 22.45 -0.88 4.63
N THR A 48 23.26 -1.26 5.62
CA THR A 48 24.73 -1.27 5.54
C THR A 48 25.27 -2.61 5.03
N LYS A 49 24.40 -3.62 4.87
CA LYS A 49 24.82 -4.93 4.39
C LYS A 49 25.06 -4.87 2.87
N PRO A 50 26.06 -5.59 2.36
CA PRO A 50 26.24 -5.74 0.92
C PRO A 50 24.97 -6.26 0.24
N LYS A 51 24.67 -5.73 -0.94
CA LYS A 51 23.54 -6.12 -1.78
C LYS A 51 23.98 -6.33 -3.22
N ASN A 52 23.19 -7.09 -3.96
CA ASN A 52 23.36 -7.22 -5.40
C ASN A 52 23.15 -5.86 -6.06
N ASP A 53 23.79 -5.64 -7.19
CA ASP A 53 23.64 -4.40 -7.94
C ASP A 53 22.30 -4.41 -8.70
N LEU A 54 21.30 -3.73 -8.15
CA LEU A 54 19.98 -3.55 -8.78
C LEU A 54 19.79 -2.07 -9.14
N PRO A 55 19.08 -1.75 -10.23
CA PRO A 55 18.83 -0.36 -10.61
C PRO A 55 17.94 0.40 -9.61
N THR A 56 17.33 -0.31 -8.65
CA THR A 56 16.57 0.26 -7.53
C THR A 56 17.42 0.49 -6.29
N HIS A 57 18.71 0.16 -6.31
CA HIS A 57 19.61 0.32 -5.17
C HIS A 57 20.44 1.58 -5.32
N VAL A 58 20.38 2.46 -4.32
CA VAL A 58 21.13 3.73 -4.33
C VAL A 58 22.10 3.75 -3.17
N PHE A 59 23.39 3.77 -3.49
CA PHE A 59 24.43 3.92 -2.49
C PHE A 59 24.56 5.39 -2.05
N ILE A 60 24.53 5.63 -0.74
CA ILE A 60 24.61 6.95 -0.14
C ILE A 60 25.67 7.02 0.95
N ARG A 61 26.13 8.24 1.23
CA ARG A 61 27.08 8.58 2.31
C ARG A 61 26.52 9.60 3.29
N SER A 62 25.32 10.14 3.04
CA SER A 62 24.64 11.13 3.90
C SER A 62 24.09 10.61 5.24
N ALA A 63 24.18 9.30 5.51
CA ALA A 63 23.81 8.72 6.81
C ALA A 63 25.04 8.56 7.73
N LEU A 64 24.81 8.04 8.94
CA LEU A 64 25.90 7.78 9.92
C LEU A 64 26.99 6.86 9.37
N SER A 65 26.59 5.90 8.54
CA SER A 65 27.49 4.98 7.85
C SER A 65 27.10 4.88 6.38
N PRO A 66 28.07 4.64 5.47
CA PRO A 66 27.75 4.37 4.07
C PRO A 66 26.74 3.22 3.97
N SER A 67 25.68 3.45 3.19
CA SER A 67 24.50 2.60 3.19
C SER A 67 23.86 2.56 1.81
N THR A 68 23.08 1.52 1.55
CA THR A 68 22.26 1.37 0.35
C THR A 68 20.79 1.61 0.69
N VAL A 69 20.14 2.49 -0.06
CA VAL A 69 18.69 2.74 -0.05
C VAL A 69 18.02 1.74 -1.00
N LEU A 70 16.99 1.03 -0.53
CA LEU A 70 16.35 -0.07 -1.28
C LEU A 70 15.02 0.39 -1.89
N CYS A 71 15.06 1.09 -3.03
CA CYS A 71 13.89 1.77 -3.61
C CYS A 71 12.77 0.81 -4.07
N GLU A 72 13.04 -0.48 -4.18
CA GLU A 72 12.02 -1.51 -4.43
C GLU A 72 11.15 -1.86 -3.22
N GLN A 73 11.43 -1.27 -2.05
CA GLN A 73 10.70 -1.49 -0.80
C GLN A 73 10.25 -0.15 -0.20
N VAL A 74 9.36 0.56 -0.89
CA VAL A 74 8.70 1.76 -0.34
C VAL A 74 7.67 1.34 0.70
N ASN A 75 7.66 1.99 1.86
CA ASN A 75 6.71 1.71 2.93
C ASN A 75 5.99 2.97 3.40
N SER A 76 4.67 2.87 3.57
CA SER A 76 3.88 3.87 4.29
C SER A 76 4.00 3.63 5.79
N VAL A 77 4.48 4.65 6.52
CA VAL A 77 4.79 4.57 7.95
C VAL A 77 4.07 5.67 8.70
N SER A 78 3.42 5.31 9.80
CA SER A 78 2.81 6.29 10.71
C SER A 78 3.87 7.21 11.31
N VAL A 79 3.59 8.51 11.36
CA VAL A 79 4.44 9.53 11.99
C VAL A 79 4.79 9.17 13.45
N LYS A 80 3.92 8.42 14.15
CA LYS A 80 4.17 7.93 15.51
C LYS A 80 5.39 7.01 15.65
N ARG A 81 5.84 6.39 14.56
CA ARG A 81 7.03 5.51 14.52
C ARG A 81 8.29 6.23 14.05
N ILE A 82 8.18 7.49 13.65
CA ILE A 82 9.32 8.29 13.21
C ILE A 82 10.05 8.77 14.45
N GLY A 83 11.26 8.26 14.64
CA GLY A 83 12.12 8.61 15.76
C GLY A 83 13.03 9.79 15.43
N THR A 84 14.32 9.61 15.70
CA THR A 84 15.31 10.68 15.60
C THR A 84 15.71 11.00 14.16
N LEU A 85 15.91 12.30 13.88
CA LEU A 85 16.53 12.76 12.64
C LEU A 85 18.02 12.35 12.65
N ILE A 86 18.44 11.63 11.62
CA ILE A 86 19.80 11.14 11.44
C ILE A 86 20.61 12.06 10.53
N GLY A 87 20.00 12.54 9.45
CA GLY A 87 20.70 13.30 8.43
C GLY A 87 19.80 13.67 7.27
N LYS A 88 20.40 14.11 6.16
CA LYS A 88 19.70 14.50 4.95
C LYS A 88 20.52 14.14 3.72
N LEU A 89 19.85 13.60 2.71
CA LEU A 89 20.47 13.33 1.41
C LEU A 89 21.00 14.62 0.77
N THR A 90 22.15 14.49 0.12
CA THR A 90 22.60 15.50 -0.84
C THR A 90 21.65 15.59 -2.04
N LYS A 91 21.72 16.69 -2.79
CA LYS A 91 20.89 16.86 -4.00
C LYS A 91 21.13 15.73 -5.02
N SER A 92 22.37 15.29 -5.18
CA SER A 92 22.74 14.21 -6.09
C SER A 92 22.21 12.85 -5.63
N GLU A 93 22.31 12.54 -4.33
CA GLU A 93 21.75 11.29 -3.80
C GLU A 93 20.23 11.27 -3.90
N LEU A 94 19.57 12.41 -3.62
CA LEU A 94 18.11 12.50 -3.74
C LEU A 94 17.66 12.31 -5.21
N ALA A 95 18.36 12.89 -6.18
CA ALA A 95 18.07 12.69 -7.59
C ALA A 95 18.29 11.23 -8.05
N ALA A 96 19.30 10.55 -7.50
CA ALA A 96 19.50 9.12 -7.74
C ALA A 96 18.37 8.28 -7.14
N VAL A 97 17.91 8.61 -5.92
CA VAL A 97 16.73 8.00 -5.30
C VAL A 97 15.48 8.22 -6.14
N ASP A 98 15.28 9.41 -6.70
CA ASP A 98 14.13 9.72 -7.57
C ASP A 98 14.13 8.85 -8.83
N SER A 99 15.29 8.68 -9.44
CA SER A 99 15.47 7.83 -10.62
C SER A 99 15.20 6.36 -10.29
N ALA A 100 15.76 5.86 -9.18
CA ALA A 100 15.57 4.49 -8.72
C ALA A 100 14.11 4.19 -8.33
N LEU A 101 13.40 5.15 -7.73
CA LEU A 101 11.97 5.07 -7.45
C LEU A 101 11.13 5.00 -8.72
N ALA A 102 11.46 5.81 -9.74
CA ALA A 102 10.80 5.74 -11.04
C ALA A 102 10.94 4.36 -11.66
N ILE A 103 12.17 3.84 -11.68
CA ILE A 103 12.46 2.50 -12.20
C ILE A 103 11.69 1.44 -11.42
N SER A 104 11.68 1.53 -10.08
CA SER A 104 10.95 0.59 -9.24
C SER A 104 9.44 0.58 -9.49
N LEU A 105 8.86 1.73 -9.84
CA LEU A 105 7.42 1.89 -10.05
C LEU A 105 7.02 1.82 -11.54
N GLY A 106 7.99 1.69 -12.46
CA GLY A 106 7.74 1.72 -13.89
C GLY A 106 7.24 3.08 -14.41
N ILE A 107 7.72 4.18 -13.82
CA ILE A 107 7.34 5.55 -14.21
C ILE A 107 8.35 6.10 -15.21
N ASP A 108 7.91 6.34 -16.45
CA ASP A 108 8.72 6.93 -17.50
C ASP A 108 8.70 8.46 -17.44
N PHE A 109 9.84 9.07 -17.08
CA PHE A 109 10.00 10.53 -17.07
C PHE A 109 10.35 11.13 -18.44
N MET A 110 10.42 10.31 -19.51
CA MET A 110 10.81 10.74 -20.85
C MET A 110 9.67 11.36 -21.67
N ASP A 111 8.42 11.28 -21.20
CA ASP A 111 7.28 11.99 -21.79
C ASP A 111 6.79 13.10 -20.84
N PRO A 112 7.37 14.31 -20.89
CA PRO A 112 6.83 15.47 -20.20
C PRO A 112 5.61 16.00 -20.97
N LYS A 113 4.55 15.20 -21.11
CA LYS A 113 3.22 15.74 -21.37
C LYS A 113 2.74 16.45 -20.09
N PRO A 114 1.80 17.41 -20.16
CA PRO A 114 1.32 18.14 -18.98
C PRO A 114 0.49 17.21 -18.07
N ALA A 115 1.17 16.27 -17.43
CA ALA A 115 0.61 15.15 -16.69
C ALA A 115 -0.20 15.61 -15.48
N ALA A 116 0.08 16.79 -14.91
CA ALA A 116 -0.72 17.32 -13.81
C ALA A 116 -2.15 17.68 -14.27
N LYS A 117 -2.30 18.38 -15.39
CA LYS A 117 -3.63 18.75 -15.93
C LYS A 117 -4.34 17.57 -16.56
N GLU A 118 -3.60 16.72 -17.26
CA GLU A 118 -4.15 15.48 -17.83
C GLU A 118 -4.57 14.50 -16.74
N ALA A 119 -3.78 14.33 -15.66
CA ALA A 119 -4.16 13.50 -14.54
C ALA A 119 -5.34 14.08 -13.75
N GLU A 120 -5.39 15.40 -13.52
CA GLU A 120 -6.56 16.04 -12.90
C GLU A 120 -7.82 15.83 -13.75
N HIS A 121 -7.74 16.02 -15.07
CA HIS A 121 -8.85 15.78 -15.98
C HIS A 121 -9.27 14.30 -15.99
N LEU A 122 -8.31 13.37 -16.05
CA LEU A 122 -8.56 11.93 -16.00
C LEU A 122 -9.17 11.52 -14.65
N LEU A 123 -8.71 12.08 -13.53
CA LEU A 123 -9.28 11.84 -12.20
C LEU A 123 -10.71 12.38 -12.10
N GLU A 124 -10.98 13.55 -12.68
CA GLU A 124 -12.33 14.08 -12.82
C GLU A 124 -13.22 13.19 -13.69
N GLU A 125 -12.72 12.71 -14.83
CA GLU A 125 -13.46 11.79 -15.70
C GLU A 125 -13.75 10.46 -14.99
N ILE A 126 -12.76 9.88 -14.31
CA ILE A 126 -12.91 8.65 -13.51
C ILE A 126 -13.93 8.86 -12.39
N SER A 127 -13.91 10.02 -11.73
CA SER A 127 -14.89 10.36 -10.69
C SER A 127 -16.31 10.57 -11.23
N LYS A 128 -16.45 10.98 -12.49
CA LYS A 128 -17.75 11.19 -13.17
C LYS A 128 -18.30 9.88 -13.75
N GLN A 129 -17.47 8.85 -13.91
CA GLN A 129 -17.95 7.54 -14.31
C GLN A 129 -18.81 6.94 -13.18
N PRO A 130 -20.02 6.43 -13.48
CA PRO A 130 -20.78 5.70 -12.49
C PRO A 130 -19.93 4.52 -12.02
N LEU A 131 -19.76 4.39 -10.70
CA LEU A 131 -19.20 3.18 -10.09
C LEU A 131 -19.90 1.99 -10.75
N ARG A 132 -19.16 1.21 -11.54
CA ARG A 132 -19.64 -0.10 -11.96
C ARG A 132 -19.75 -0.90 -10.67
N ILE A 133 -20.95 -0.92 -10.10
CA ILE A 133 -21.36 -2.01 -9.24
C ILE A 133 -21.00 -3.23 -10.07
N VAL A 134 -20.00 -3.99 -9.62
CA VAL A 134 -19.73 -5.32 -10.16
C VAL A 134 -21.10 -5.97 -10.12
N GLN A 135 -21.72 -6.18 -11.29
CA GLN A 135 -23.00 -6.87 -11.38
C GLN A 135 -22.81 -8.09 -10.51
N GLN A 136 -23.62 -8.23 -9.45
CA GLN A 136 -23.47 -9.37 -8.55
C GLN A 136 -23.38 -10.60 -9.44
N ASP A 137 -22.28 -11.34 -9.28
CA ASP A 137 -22.01 -12.50 -10.12
C ASP A 137 -23.31 -13.33 -10.15
N PRO A 138 -23.93 -13.56 -11.33
CA PRO A 138 -25.22 -14.20 -11.42
C PRO A 138 -25.23 -15.57 -10.71
N ASP A 139 -24.06 -16.19 -10.57
CA ASP A 139 -23.89 -17.41 -9.79
C ASP A 139 -24.05 -17.17 -8.27
N VAL A 140 -23.60 -16.04 -7.72
CA VAL A 140 -23.74 -15.69 -6.29
C VAL A 140 -25.20 -15.39 -5.94
N GLU A 141 -25.93 -14.71 -6.81
CA GLU A 141 -27.37 -14.42 -6.58
C GLU A 141 -28.21 -15.70 -6.67
N LYS A 142 -27.88 -16.57 -7.63
CA LYS A 142 -28.48 -17.91 -7.74
C LYS A 142 -28.18 -18.78 -6.51
N ILE A 143 -26.95 -18.77 -6.00
CA ILE A 143 -26.58 -19.51 -4.77
C ILE A 143 -27.40 -19.00 -3.57
N LYS A 144 -27.59 -17.69 -3.41
CA LYS A 144 -28.43 -17.14 -2.34
C LYS A 144 -29.87 -17.60 -2.44
N LEU A 145 -30.47 -17.49 -3.63
CA LEU A 145 -31.86 -17.90 -3.87
C LEU A 145 -32.08 -19.40 -3.67
N GLU A 146 -31.13 -20.24 -4.09
CA GLU A 146 -31.19 -21.69 -3.86
C GLU A 146 -31.09 -22.02 -2.37
N THR A 147 -30.20 -21.35 -1.65
CA THR A 147 -30.04 -21.52 -0.19
C THR A 147 -31.32 -21.14 0.56
N GLU A 148 -31.94 -20.02 0.20
CA GLU A 148 -33.16 -19.53 0.83
C GLU A 148 -34.36 -20.45 0.54
N ARG A 149 -34.50 -20.91 -0.72
CA ARG A 149 -35.49 -21.91 -1.11
C ARG A 149 -35.35 -23.20 -0.32
N ASP A 150 -34.13 -23.71 -0.16
CA ASP A 150 -33.87 -24.96 0.52
C ASP A 150 -34.12 -24.85 2.03
N LEU A 151 -33.79 -23.69 2.63
CA LEU A 151 -34.13 -23.38 4.03
C LEU A 151 -35.64 -23.37 4.26
N CYS A 152 -36.40 -22.67 3.43
CA CYS A 152 -37.88 -22.62 3.52
C CYS A 152 -38.51 -24.00 3.33
N ARG A 153 -38.02 -24.79 2.37
CA ARG A 153 -38.48 -26.16 2.13
C ARG A 153 -38.24 -27.04 3.36
N ASN A 154 -37.08 -26.93 3.99
CA ASN A 154 -36.74 -27.71 5.18
C ASN A 154 -37.63 -27.35 6.38
N LEU A 155 -37.84 -26.06 6.65
CA LEU A 155 -38.73 -25.61 7.72
C LEU A 155 -40.18 -26.08 7.51
N TYR A 156 -40.67 -25.99 6.28
CA TYR A 156 -42.02 -26.45 5.93
C TYR A 156 -42.20 -27.94 6.16
N ASN A 157 -41.24 -28.76 5.71
CA ASN A 157 -41.25 -30.20 5.92
C ASN A 157 -41.16 -30.56 7.42
N GLU A 158 -40.38 -29.81 8.20
CA GLU A 158 -40.31 -30.01 9.65
C GLU A 158 -41.64 -29.71 10.34
N LEU A 159 -42.29 -28.60 10.00
CA LEU A 159 -43.61 -28.23 10.52
C LEU A 159 -44.66 -29.30 10.18
N LEU A 160 -44.70 -29.74 8.92
CA LEU A 160 -45.57 -30.82 8.46
C LEU A 160 -45.35 -32.10 9.26
N SER A 161 -44.09 -32.49 9.46
CA SER A 161 -43.74 -33.67 10.24
C SER A 161 -44.20 -33.57 11.70
N LYS A 162 -44.17 -32.38 12.31
CA LYS A 162 -44.66 -32.13 13.66
C LYS A 162 -46.19 -32.17 13.73
N THR A 163 -46.90 -31.58 12.78
CA THR A 163 -48.37 -31.67 12.70
C THR A 163 -48.86 -33.11 12.44
N MET A 164 -48.17 -33.86 11.58
CA MET A 164 -48.51 -35.25 11.29
C MET A 164 -48.21 -36.19 12.47
N LYS A 165 -47.17 -35.91 13.26
CA LYS A 165 -46.89 -36.64 14.52
C LYS A 165 -47.79 -36.24 15.69
N GLY A 166 -48.39 -35.05 15.66
CA GLY A 166 -49.35 -34.57 16.65
C GLY A 166 -50.79 -35.06 16.44
N ALA A 167 -51.11 -35.62 15.26
CA ALA A 167 -52.44 -36.14 14.92
C ALA A 167 -52.60 -37.65 15.22
N SER A 168 -51.61 -38.29 15.83
CA SER A 168 -51.60 -39.72 16.17
C SER A 168 -51.55 -39.99 17.69
N ALA A 169 -52.16 -39.13 18.50
CA ALA A 169 -52.38 -39.34 19.94
C ALA A 169 -53.88 -39.40 20.25
#